data_AF-A0A8B8GSD2-F1
#
_entry.id   AF-A0A8B8GSD2-F1
#
_cell.length_a   1.000
_cell.length_b   1.000
_cell.length_c   1.000
_cell.angle_alpha   90.00
_cell.angle_beta   90.00
_cell.angle_gamma   90.00
#
_symmetry.space_group_name_H-M   'P 1'
#
loop_
_entity.id
_entity.type
_entity.pdbx_description
1 polymer ?
#
loop_
_entity_poly.entity_id
_entity_poly.type
_entity_poly.pdbx_seq_one_letter_code
_entity_poly.pdbx_strand_id
1 'polypeptide(L)'
;MLFTEYEEKKNFLSKLKLILDEMHALERRTVDQSSSDGWWRQRKIRLTTSNFGKIIKPKATTSRKNTVKYILYEVFCGNVATRYGIENEPIAKKCLEIKLGVNIQLVVFLYIKKLTFLAASSDDLIDNHKVVEIKCPPSIKDMTPEEAFENKKFNIMSFKEGILKLITTQSYYFQVQGILEIPIRKKVLLL
;
A
#
# COMPACT_ATOMS: atom_id res chain seq x y z
N MET A 1 -17.11 3.52 -32.74
CA MET A 1 -16.25 2.66 -31.90
C MET A 1 -15.72 3.37 -30.65
N LEU A 2 -15.26 4.63 -30.70
CA LEU A 2 -14.79 5.38 -29.50
C LEU A 2 -15.90 5.74 -28.49
N PHE A 3 -17.13 6.00 -28.95
CA PHE A 3 -18.25 6.38 -28.08
C PHE A 3 -18.75 5.21 -27.20
N THR A 4 -18.82 4.00 -27.78
CA THR A 4 -19.24 2.78 -27.09
C THR A 4 -18.25 2.37 -25.99
N GLU A 5 -16.93 2.44 -26.26
CA GLU A 5 -15.90 2.14 -25.27
C GLU A 5 -15.90 3.12 -24.08
N TYR A 6 -16.20 4.40 -24.34
CA TYR A 6 -16.30 5.41 -23.29
C TYR A 6 -17.50 5.17 -22.36
N GLU A 7 -18.66 4.82 -22.91
CA GLU A 7 -19.85 4.51 -22.11
C GLU A 7 -19.71 3.18 -21.33
N GLU A 8 -19.03 2.18 -21.91
CA GLU A 8 -18.66 0.95 -21.20
C GLU A 8 -17.76 1.24 -19.98
N LYS A 9 -16.75 2.13 -20.13
CA LYS A 9 -15.88 2.56 -19.04
C LYS A 9 -16.64 3.29 -17.94
N LYS A 10 -17.57 4.17 -18.29
CA LYS A 10 -18.45 4.84 -17.31
C LYS A 10 -19.32 3.83 -16.55
N ASN A 11 -19.91 2.88 -17.26
CA ASN A 11 -20.72 1.82 -16.68
C ASN A 11 -19.91 0.91 -15.75
N PHE A 12 -18.64 0.66 -16.06
CA PHE A 12 -17.74 -0.03 -15.14
C PHE A 12 -17.50 0.78 -13.86
N LEU A 13 -17.19 2.08 -13.98
CA LEU A 13 -16.96 2.95 -12.82
C LEU A 13 -18.21 3.13 -11.97
N SER A 14 -19.41 3.16 -12.56
CA SER A 14 -20.66 3.23 -11.81
C SER A 14 -20.91 1.98 -10.97
N LYS A 15 -20.57 0.79 -11.48
CA LYS A 15 -20.63 -0.49 -10.75
C LYS A 15 -19.64 -0.59 -9.59
N LEU A 16 -18.58 0.23 -9.58
CA LEU A 16 -17.64 0.29 -8.46
C LEU A 16 -18.10 1.20 -7.34
N LYS A 17 -19.14 2.02 -7.54
CA LYS A 17 -19.68 2.89 -6.49
C LYS A 17 -20.27 2.03 -5.38
N LEU A 18 -19.92 2.37 -4.15
CA LEU A 18 -20.37 1.71 -2.94
C LEU A 18 -20.83 2.80 -1.97
N ILE A 19 -21.90 2.53 -1.23
CA ILE A 19 -22.29 3.35 -0.08
C ILE A 19 -21.44 2.98 1.14
N LEU A 20 -21.46 3.83 2.18
CA LEU A 20 -20.60 3.69 3.35
C LEU A 20 -20.72 2.30 4.02
N ASP A 21 -21.94 1.77 4.15
CA ASP A 21 -22.16 0.45 4.77
C ASP A 21 -21.58 -0.70 3.94
N GLU A 22 -21.65 -0.59 2.62
CA GLU A 22 -21.05 -1.57 1.70
C GLU A 22 -19.52 -1.51 1.74
N MET A 23 -18.96 -0.31 1.86
CA MET A 23 -17.52 -0.10 2.05
C MET A 23 -17.05 -0.78 3.33
N HIS A 24 -17.70 -0.51 4.47
CA HIS A 24 -17.37 -1.15 5.74
C HIS A 24 -17.57 -2.68 5.71
N ALA A 25 -18.61 -3.18 5.04
CA ALA A 25 -18.82 -4.61 4.88
C ALA A 25 -17.73 -5.26 4.02
N LEU A 26 -17.24 -4.56 3.00
CA LEU A 26 -16.14 -5.04 2.18
C LEU A 26 -14.81 -5.05 2.94
N GLU A 27 -14.53 -3.99 3.71
CA GLU A 27 -13.38 -3.91 4.60
C GLU A 27 -13.33 -5.11 5.55
N ARG A 28 -14.43 -5.39 6.25
CA ARG A 28 -14.54 -6.55 7.16
C ARG A 28 -14.30 -7.90 6.47
N ARG A 29 -14.78 -8.08 5.24
CA ARG A 29 -14.62 -9.35 4.48
C ARG A 29 -13.24 -9.53 3.87
N THR A 30 -12.41 -8.49 3.88
CA THR A 30 -11.09 -8.49 3.25
C THR A 30 -9.96 -8.35 4.28
N VAL A 31 -10.29 -8.64 5.55
CA VAL A 31 -9.36 -8.53 6.68
C VAL A 31 -8.18 -9.48 6.57
N ASP A 32 -8.38 -10.66 5.98
CA ASP A 32 -7.32 -11.68 5.83
C ASP A 32 -6.40 -11.44 4.61
N GLN A 33 -6.53 -10.28 3.95
CA GLN A 33 -5.56 -9.79 2.97
C GLN A 33 -5.29 -10.81 1.83
N SER A 34 -4.03 -11.18 1.60
CA SER A 34 -3.62 -12.15 0.58
C SER A 34 -4.24 -13.55 0.76
N SER A 35 -4.75 -13.88 1.95
CA SER A 35 -5.47 -15.13 2.22
C SER A 35 -6.96 -15.07 1.86
N SER A 36 -7.48 -13.89 1.47
CA SER A 36 -8.86 -13.69 1.04
C SER A 36 -8.97 -13.57 -0.47
N ASP A 37 -9.69 -14.52 -1.11
CA ASP A 37 -10.04 -14.42 -2.53
C ASP A 37 -10.82 -13.14 -2.85
N GLY A 38 -11.67 -12.72 -1.90
CA GLY A 38 -12.40 -11.46 -1.98
C GLY A 38 -11.46 -10.26 -2.11
N TRP A 39 -10.40 -10.22 -1.30
CA TRP A 39 -9.40 -9.16 -1.36
C TRP A 39 -8.70 -9.11 -2.72
N TRP A 40 -8.28 -10.27 -3.27
CA TRP A 40 -7.70 -10.34 -4.60
C TRP A 40 -8.65 -9.86 -5.70
N ARG A 41 -9.93 -10.26 -5.63
CA ARG A 41 -10.95 -9.83 -6.60
C ARG A 41 -11.15 -8.32 -6.59
N GLN A 42 -11.21 -7.69 -5.41
CA GLN A 42 -11.40 -6.24 -5.31
C GLN A 42 -10.18 -5.46 -5.82
N ARG A 43 -8.96 -5.99 -5.62
CA ARG A 43 -7.72 -5.38 -6.12
C ARG A 43 -7.56 -5.45 -7.63
N LYS A 44 -8.13 -6.46 -8.30
CA LYS A 44 -8.11 -6.57 -9.77
C LYS A 44 -8.96 -5.50 -10.46
N ILE A 45 -9.99 -5.00 -9.78
CA ILE A 45 -10.95 -4.02 -10.33
C ILE A 45 -10.72 -2.59 -9.81
N ARG A 46 -9.68 -2.35 -9.01
CA ARG A 46 -9.36 -1.04 -8.40
C ARG A 46 -7.89 -0.69 -8.49
N LEU A 47 -7.61 0.61 -8.49
CA LEU A 47 -6.25 1.12 -8.37
C LEU A 47 -5.84 1.06 -6.89
N THR A 48 -4.87 0.20 -6.58
CA THR A 48 -4.32 0.07 -5.23
C THR A 48 -3.19 1.06 -4.98
N THR A 49 -3.06 1.53 -3.74
CA THR A 49 -2.00 2.48 -3.32
C THR A 49 -0.58 1.96 -3.59
N SER A 50 -0.37 0.63 -3.52
CA SER A 50 0.90 -0.01 -3.88
C SER A 50 1.34 0.24 -5.34
N ASN A 51 0.41 0.62 -6.23
CA ASN A 51 0.69 0.96 -7.62
C ASN A 51 0.90 2.47 -7.85
N PHE A 52 0.71 3.32 -6.83
CA PHE A 52 0.73 4.78 -7.02
C PHE A 52 2.09 5.28 -7.52
N GLY A 53 3.21 4.71 -7.05
CA GLY A 53 4.52 5.05 -7.58
C GLY A 53 4.64 4.81 -9.09
N LYS A 54 4.00 3.77 -9.63
CA LYS A 54 3.99 3.46 -11.08
C LYS A 54 3.05 4.36 -11.88
N ILE A 55 2.09 5.01 -11.22
CA ILE A 55 1.09 5.87 -11.84
C ILE A 55 1.53 7.34 -11.81
N ILE A 56 2.10 7.78 -10.69
CA ILE A 56 2.41 9.19 -10.39
C ILE A 56 3.80 9.58 -10.90
N LYS A 57 4.82 8.71 -10.77
CA LYS A 57 6.21 9.05 -11.13
C LYS A 57 6.48 9.21 -12.63
N PRO A 58 5.87 8.45 -13.56
CA PRO A 58 6.17 8.59 -14.98
C PRO A 58 5.88 10.00 -15.49
N LYS A 59 6.74 10.49 -16.40
CA LYS A 59 6.56 11.79 -17.05
C LYS A 59 5.28 11.79 -17.89
N ALA A 60 4.75 12.98 -18.19
CA ALA A 60 3.59 13.12 -19.07
C ALA A 60 3.80 12.44 -20.44
N THR A 61 5.04 12.44 -20.94
CA THR A 61 5.45 11.82 -22.21
C THR A 61 5.63 10.30 -22.15
N THR A 62 5.67 9.70 -20.96
CA THR A 62 5.82 8.25 -20.81
C THR A 62 4.49 7.55 -21.10
N SER A 63 4.51 6.60 -22.04
CA SER A 63 3.35 5.76 -22.34
C SER A 63 2.92 4.96 -21.12
N ARG A 64 1.61 5.00 -20.80
CA ARG A 64 1.01 4.28 -19.67
C ARG A 64 0.57 2.86 -20.02
N LYS A 65 0.74 2.43 -21.28
CA LYS A 65 0.27 1.12 -21.78
C LYS A 65 0.77 -0.05 -20.92
N ASN A 66 2.06 -0.06 -20.57
CA ASN A 66 2.64 -1.14 -19.76
C ASN A 66 2.16 -1.08 -18.31
N THR A 67 2.02 0.11 -17.71
CA THR A 67 1.45 0.26 -16.36
C THR A 67 0.02 -0.24 -16.31
N VAL A 68 -0.80 0.09 -17.31
CA VAL A 68 -2.18 -0.38 -17.42
C VAL A 68 -2.21 -1.90 -17.61
N LYS A 69 -1.39 -2.45 -18.52
CA LYS A 69 -1.29 -3.89 -18.73
C LYS A 69 -0.91 -4.63 -17.44
N TYR A 70 0.08 -4.10 -16.72
CA TYR A 70 0.51 -4.63 -15.42
C TYR A 70 -0.63 -4.66 -14.41
N ILE A 71 -1.34 -3.54 -14.23
CA ILE A 71 -2.40 -3.43 -13.23
C ILE A 71 -3.59 -4.35 -13.55
N LEU A 72 -3.96 -4.47 -14.83
CA LEU A 72 -5.15 -5.21 -15.24
C LEU A 72 -4.93 -6.72 -15.42
N TYR A 73 -3.76 -7.12 -15.92
CA TYR A 73 -3.57 -8.47 -16.44
C TYR A 73 -2.42 -9.25 -15.79
N GLU A 74 -1.49 -8.60 -15.09
CA GLU A 74 -0.42 -9.38 -14.45
C GLU A 74 -0.93 -10.09 -13.20
N VAL A 75 -0.76 -11.41 -13.22
CA VAL A 75 -0.92 -12.25 -12.04
C VAL A 75 0.44 -12.31 -11.35
N PHE A 76 0.59 -11.60 -10.24
CA PHE A 76 1.79 -11.66 -9.44
C PHE A 76 1.77 -12.92 -8.57
N CYS A 77 2.63 -13.89 -8.88
CA CYS A 77 2.73 -15.16 -8.14
C CYS A 77 3.70 -15.13 -6.96
N GLY A 78 4.15 -13.94 -6.53
CA GLY A 78 5.19 -13.80 -5.50
C GLY A 78 6.61 -13.88 -6.07
N ASN A 79 7.54 -13.22 -5.39
CA ASN A 79 8.97 -13.35 -5.63
C ASN A 79 9.70 -13.57 -4.29
N VAL A 80 11.01 -13.80 -4.33
CA VAL A 80 11.83 -14.03 -3.13
C VAL A 80 11.67 -12.90 -2.11
N ALA A 81 11.67 -11.64 -2.58
CA ALA A 81 11.51 -10.50 -1.69
C ALA A 81 10.12 -10.42 -1.04
N THR A 82 9.07 -10.84 -1.73
CA THR A 82 7.70 -10.83 -1.18
C THR A 82 7.49 -11.96 -0.20
N ARG A 83 8.02 -13.16 -0.48
CA ARG A 83 7.99 -14.28 0.48
C ARG A 83 8.75 -13.93 1.76
N TYR A 84 9.96 -13.39 1.60
CA TYR A 84 10.75 -12.89 2.72
C TYR A 84 9.98 -11.81 3.50
N GLY A 85 9.34 -10.87 2.81
CA GLY A 85 8.46 -9.87 3.42
C GLY A 85 7.38 -10.49 4.30
N ILE A 86 6.58 -11.40 3.73
CA ILE A 86 5.48 -12.08 4.42
C ILE A 86 5.97 -12.85 5.65
N GLU A 87 7.10 -13.56 5.54
CA GLU A 87 7.66 -14.36 6.64
C GLU A 87 8.20 -13.51 7.79
N ASN A 88 8.73 -12.31 7.49
CA ASN A 88 9.43 -11.48 8.48
C ASN A 88 8.59 -10.31 9.00
N GLU A 89 7.47 -9.96 8.35
CA GLU A 89 6.57 -8.89 8.79
C GLU A 89 6.10 -9.05 10.25
N PRO A 90 5.71 -10.25 10.74
CA PRO A 90 5.34 -10.43 12.15
C PRO A 90 6.48 -10.14 13.13
N ILE A 91 7.72 -10.46 12.74
CA ILE A 91 8.93 -10.21 13.55
C ILE A 91 9.21 -8.71 13.60
N ALA A 92 9.21 -8.05 12.43
CA ALA A 92 9.42 -6.61 12.31
C ALA A 92 8.36 -5.81 13.10
N LYS A 93 7.10 -6.24 13.02
CA LYS A 93 6.01 -5.71 13.83
C LYS A 93 6.33 -5.82 15.32
N LYS A 94 6.76 -7.00 15.80
CA LYS A 94 7.03 -7.20 17.22
C LYS A 94 8.18 -6.33 17.71
N CYS A 95 9.25 -6.22 16.93
CA CYS A 95 10.35 -5.32 17.22
C CYS A 95 9.89 -3.86 17.30
N LEU A 96 8.96 -3.47 16.42
CA LEU A 96 8.40 -2.13 16.41
C LEU A 96 7.54 -1.81 17.64
N GLU A 97 6.69 -2.77 18.07
CA GLU A 97 5.94 -2.66 19.32
C GLU A 97 6.87 -2.38 20.51
N ILE A 98 7.96 -3.14 20.62
CA ILE A 98 8.95 -3.02 21.69
C ILE A 98 9.66 -1.66 21.61
N LYS A 99 10.12 -1.24 20.42
CA LYS A 99 10.85 0.03 20.22
C LYS A 99 9.98 1.25 20.57
N LEU A 100 8.69 1.19 20.28
CA LEU A 100 7.75 2.28 20.55
C LEU A 100 7.09 2.21 21.93
N GLY A 101 7.13 1.05 22.60
CA GLY A 101 6.35 0.82 23.81
C GLY A 101 4.84 0.88 23.57
N VAL A 102 4.37 0.46 22.39
CA VAL A 102 2.94 0.49 22.01
C VAL A 102 2.47 -0.90 21.58
N ASN A 103 1.17 -1.14 21.68
CA ASN A 103 0.54 -2.29 21.05
C ASN A 103 0.16 -1.95 19.61
N ILE A 104 0.59 -2.76 18.65
CA ILE A 104 0.20 -2.61 17.24
C ILE A 104 -0.92 -3.61 16.98
N GLN A 105 -2.13 -3.10 16.82
CA GLN A 105 -3.29 -3.93 16.54
C GLN A 105 -3.24 -4.37 15.08
N LEU A 106 -3.36 -5.69 14.86
CA LEU A 106 -3.57 -6.24 13.53
C LEU A 106 -4.88 -5.70 12.97
N VAL A 107 -4.75 -4.72 12.09
CA VAL A 107 -5.87 -4.10 11.43
C VAL A 107 -5.56 -4.03 9.96
N VAL A 108 -5.69 -5.21 9.37
CA VAL A 108 -5.54 -5.41 7.96
C VAL A 108 -6.92 -5.32 7.34
N PHE A 109 -7.12 -4.45 6.35
CA PHE A 109 -8.29 -4.53 5.48
C PHE A 109 -8.12 -3.68 4.23
N LEU A 110 -8.90 -3.99 3.19
CA LEU A 110 -8.94 -3.19 1.98
C LEU A 110 -9.94 -2.04 2.14
N TYR A 111 -9.42 -0.85 2.41
CA TYR A 111 -10.18 0.38 2.47
C TYR A 111 -10.60 0.82 1.07
N ILE A 112 -11.89 1.05 0.88
CA ILE A 112 -12.39 1.72 -0.32
C ILE A 112 -12.41 3.22 -0.05
N LYS A 113 -11.85 4.02 -0.96
CA LYS A 113 -11.87 5.48 -0.79
C LYS A 113 -13.21 6.07 -1.25
N LYS A 114 -13.45 7.33 -0.89
CA LYS A 114 -14.55 8.15 -1.44
C LYS A 114 -14.63 8.06 -2.97
N LEU A 115 -13.46 8.03 -3.62
CA LEU A 115 -13.32 7.61 -5.00
C LEU A 115 -13.21 6.08 -5.03
N THR A 116 -14.34 5.40 -5.22
CA THR A 116 -14.45 3.95 -4.99
C THR A 116 -13.68 3.07 -5.99
N PHE A 117 -13.10 3.68 -7.03
CA PHE A 117 -12.13 3.04 -7.92
C PHE A 117 -10.71 2.97 -7.33
N LEU A 118 -10.46 3.66 -6.21
CA LEU A 118 -9.23 3.59 -5.44
C LEU A 118 -9.43 2.69 -4.22
N ALA A 119 -8.40 1.91 -3.92
CA ALA A 119 -8.35 1.10 -2.71
C ALA A 119 -6.97 1.17 -2.04
N ALA A 120 -6.94 1.03 -0.72
CA ALA A 120 -5.73 1.01 0.07
C ALA A 120 -5.74 -0.21 1.00
N SER A 121 -4.57 -0.80 1.22
CA SER A 121 -4.36 -1.78 2.28
C SER A 121 -3.22 -1.24 3.13
N SER A 122 -3.42 -1.18 4.44
CA SER A 122 -2.34 -0.98 5.40
C SER A 122 -2.02 -2.31 6.07
N ASP A 123 -0.81 -2.43 6.59
CA ASP A 123 -0.41 -3.61 7.34
C ASP A 123 -1.03 -3.57 8.74
N ASP A 124 -1.01 -2.41 9.40
CA ASP A 124 -1.36 -2.32 10.82
C ASP A 124 -1.86 -0.95 11.29
N LEU A 125 -2.43 -0.89 12.51
CA LEU A 125 -2.79 0.35 13.19
C LEU A 125 -2.22 0.43 14.62
N ILE A 126 -1.85 1.64 15.02
CA ILE A 126 -1.55 2.00 16.42
C ILE A 126 -2.64 2.95 16.93
N ASP A 127 -3.17 2.66 18.12
CA ASP A 127 -4.19 3.45 18.81
C ASP A 127 -5.40 3.82 17.94
N ASN A 128 -5.80 2.97 16.97
CA ASN A 128 -6.84 3.25 15.95
C ASN A 128 -6.62 4.46 15.01
N HIS A 129 -5.57 5.25 15.23
CA HIS A 129 -5.39 6.57 14.59
C HIS A 129 -4.07 6.73 13.82
N LYS A 130 -3.11 5.81 13.97
CA LYS A 130 -1.84 5.85 13.24
C LYS A 130 -1.72 4.60 12.38
N VAL A 131 -1.29 4.78 11.13
CA VAL A 131 -1.09 3.65 10.22
C VAL A 131 0.34 3.17 10.35
N VAL A 132 0.52 1.85 10.27
CA VAL A 132 1.82 1.22 10.16
C VAL A 132 1.88 0.52 8.80
N GLU A 133 2.97 0.75 8.08
CA GLU A 133 3.28 0.10 6.80
C GLU A 133 4.67 -0.51 6.94
N ILE A 134 4.76 -1.82 7.07
CA ILE A 134 5.99 -2.55 7.32
C ILE A 134 6.56 -3.03 5.97
N LYS A 135 7.87 -2.92 5.80
CA LYS A 135 8.60 -3.41 4.64
C LYS A 135 9.81 -4.17 5.13
N CYS A 136 9.94 -5.44 4.75
CA CYS A 136 11.14 -6.22 5.06
C CYS A 136 11.91 -6.53 3.78
N PRO A 137 12.81 -5.64 3.29
CA PRO A 137 13.61 -5.92 2.11
C PRO A 137 14.72 -6.92 2.46
N PRO A 138 14.89 -8.01 1.69
CA PRO A 138 15.98 -8.96 1.94
C PRO A 138 17.38 -8.34 1.90
N SER A 139 17.53 -7.23 1.17
CA SER A 139 18.81 -6.54 1.00
C SER A 139 19.37 -5.89 2.27
N ILE A 140 18.53 -5.73 3.30
CA ILE A 140 18.89 -5.10 4.57
C ILE A 140 18.50 -5.96 5.78
N LYS A 141 18.33 -7.27 5.58
CA LYS A 141 17.82 -8.21 6.58
C LYS A 141 18.55 -8.20 7.92
N ASP A 142 19.86 -7.95 7.90
CA ASP A 142 20.73 -7.96 9.07
C ASP A 142 21.07 -6.54 9.55
N MET A 143 20.29 -5.54 9.15
CA MET A 143 20.53 -4.13 9.43
C MET A 143 19.28 -3.46 9.99
N THR A 144 19.46 -2.54 10.92
CA THR A 144 18.45 -1.55 11.26
C THR A 144 18.26 -0.56 10.09
N PRO A 145 17.10 0.12 10.00
CA PRO A 145 16.90 1.18 9.01
C PRO A 145 17.98 2.27 9.05
N GLU A 146 18.45 2.60 10.25
CA GLU A 146 19.53 3.56 10.51
C GLU A 146 20.86 3.06 9.92
N GLU A 147 21.29 1.83 10.23
CA GLU A 147 22.50 1.23 9.64
C GLU A 147 22.39 1.09 8.12
N ALA A 148 21.23 0.72 7.60
CA ALA A 148 20.99 0.56 6.18
C ALA A 148 21.08 1.91 5.42
N PHE A 149 20.67 2.99 6.07
CA PHE A 149 20.83 4.36 5.55
C PHE A 149 22.30 4.78 5.57
N GLU A 150 23.00 4.60 6.69
CA GLU A 150 24.43 4.94 6.84
C GLU A 150 25.31 4.20 5.84
N ASN A 151 25.04 2.91 5.63
CA ASN A 151 25.74 2.06 4.67
C ASN A 151 25.29 2.27 3.20
N LYS A 152 24.36 3.20 2.93
CA LYS A 152 23.79 3.49 1.59
C LYS A 152 23.17 2.26 0.91
N LYS A 153 22.70 1.29 1.70
CA LYS A 153 22.04 0.06 1.24
C LYS A 153 20.54 0.25 1.03
N PHE A 154 19.96 1.31 1.59
CA PHE A 154 18.53 1.60 1.48
C PHE A 154 18.24 3.07 1.18
N ASN A 155 18.50 3.47 -0.07
CA ASN A 155 18.45 4.85 -0.56
C ASN A 155 17.02 5.37 -0.84
N ILE A 156 16.06 4.99 0.00
CA ILE A 156 14.68 5.51 -0.07
C ILE A 156 14.35 6.45 1.10
N MET A 157 15.23 6.53 2.08
CA MET A 157 15.11 7.37 3.27
C MET A 157 16.09 8.54 3.23
N SER A 158 15.78 9.57 4.01
CA SER A 158 16.61 10.76 4.21
C SER A 158 16.53 11.18 5.67
N PHE A 159 17.65 11.63 6.23
CA PHE A 159 17.66 12.16 7.59
C PHE A 159 17.22 13.62 7.57
N LYS A 160 16.14 13.96 8.28
CA LYS A 160 15.62 15.33 8.41
C LYS A 160 15.17 15.56 9.85
N GLU A 161 15.66 16.63 10.48
CA GLU A 161 15.28 17.02 11.85
C GLU A 161 15.56 15.92 12.89
N GLY A 162 16.69 15.23 12.77
CA GLY A 162 17.04 14.16 13.72
C GLY A 162 16.29 12.84 13.51
N ILE A 163 15.44 12.74 12.49
CA ILE A 163 14.58 11.58 12.24
C ILE A 163 14.76 11.10 10.80
N LEU A 164 14.79 9.78 10.63
CA LEU A 164 14.79 9.15 9.33
C LEU A 164 13.39 9.23 8.70
N LYS A 165 13.28 9.92 7.55
CA LYS A 165 12.02 10.15 6.83
C LYS A 165 12.11 9.59 5.42
N LEU A 166 11.01 9.03 4.92
CA LEU A 166 10.93 8.57 3.54
C LEU A 166 11.05 9.75 2.56
N ILE A 167 11.84 9.57 1.50
CA ILE A 167 11.99 10.58 0.44
C ILE A 167 10.68 10.71 -0.35
N THR A 168 10.22 11.94 -0.55
CA THR A 168 8.91 12.27 -1.14
C THR A 168 8.75 11.89 -2.62
N THR A 169 9.84 11.54 -3.29
CA THR A 169 9.86 11.07 -4.70
C THR A 169 9.88 9.54 -4.81
N GLN A 170 9.92 8.82 -3.69
CA GLN A 170 9.98 7.37 -3.68
C GLN A 170 8.61 6.71 -3.79
N SER A 171 8.57 5.50 -4.37
CA SER A 171 7.31 4.79 -4.62
C SER A 171 6.52 4.51 -3.35
N TYR A 172 7.20 4.15 -2.26
CA TYR A 172 6.55 3.93 -0.95
C TYR A 172 5.93 5.22 -0.39
N TYR A 173 6.41 6.40 -0.78
CA TYR A 173 5.85 7.66 -0.28
C TYR A 173 4.46 7.86 -0.86
N PHE A 174 4.32 7.65 -2.17
CA PHE A 174 3.04 7.71 -2.84
C PHE A 174 2.06 6.64 -2.33
N GLN A 175 2.55 5.45 -2.00
CA GLN A 175 1.74 4.42 -1.37
C GLN A 175 1.20 4.89 -0.01
N VAL A 176 2.10 5.38 0.85
CA VAL A 176 1.76 5.89 2.18
C VAL A 176 0.81 7.09 2.12
N GLN A 177 1.05 8.06 1.22
CA GLN A 177 0.13 9.18 1.00
C GLN A 177 -1.24 8.67 0.54
N GLY A 178 -1.25 7.67 -0.32
CA GLY A 178 -2.47 6.98 -0.71
C GLY A 178 -3.19 6.34 0.48
N ILE A 179 -2.49 5.82 1.47
CA ILE A 179 -3.11 5.27 2.67
C ILE A 179 -3.57 6.40 3.63
N LEU A 180 -2.81 7.49 3.74
CA LEU A 180 -3.11 8.62 4.64
C LEU A 180 -4.32 9.47 4.22
N GLU A 181 -4.69 9.50 2.95
CA GLU A 181 -5.91 10.18 2.48
C GLU A 181 -7.21 9.54 3.03
N ILE A 182 -7.09 8.47 3.82
CA ILE A 182 -8.15 7.97 4.68
C ILE A 182 -8.44 9.02 5.78
N PRO A 183 -9.70 9.43 6.00
CA PRO A 183 -10.07 10.57 6.85
C PRO A 183 -9.55 10.60 8.31
N ILE A 184 -8.84 9.58 8.80
CA ILE A 184 -8.61 9.35 10.22
C ILE A 184 -7.14 9.46 10.67
N ARG A 185 -6.10 9.47 9.82
CA ARG A 185 -4.77 9.05 10.30
C ARG A 185 -3.61 9.99 9.96
N LYS A 186 -2.80 10.33 10.97
CA LYS A 186 -1.81 11.43 10.91
C LYS A 186 -0.33 11.04 10.91
N LYS A 187 0.04 9.77 11.06
CA LYS A 187 1.47 9.35 11.01
C LYS A 187 1.59 7.95 10.43
N VAL A 188 2.63 7.75 9.61
CA VAL A 188 3.03 6.44 9.10
C VAL A 188 4.44 6.14 9.54
N LEU A 189 4.64 4.92 10.04
CA LEU A 189 5.94 4.36 10.32
C LEU A 189 6.24 3.29 9.28
N LEU A 190 7.37 3.47 8.61
CA LEU A 190 7.96 2.51 7.68
C LEU A 190 9.22 1.97 8.35
N LEU A 191 9.28 0.66 8.51
CA LEU A 191 10.49 -0.09 8.82
C LEU A 191 10.66 -1.12 7.73
#